data_AF-A0A2V8D4X0-F1
#
_entry.id   AF-A0A2V8D4X0-F1
#
_cell.length_a   1.000
_cell.length_b   1.000
_cell.length_c   1.000
_cell.angle_alpha   90.00
_cell.angle_beta   90.00
_cell.angle_gamma   90.00
#
_symmetry.space_group_name_H-M   'P 1'
#
loop_
_entity.id
_entity.type
_entity.pdbx_description
1 polymer ?
#
loop_
_entity_poly.entity_id
_entity_poly.type
_entity_poly.pdbx_seq_one_letter_code
_entity_poly.pdbx_strand_id
1 'polypeptide(L)'
;MPPRKKAVRRKKVAPSSVGLSPSETKNAGGDELDTLARGVETDGGAVLGRYNDPFGGQPLLLAGLPIDRVEPTPYQRDPSDAHVKRLMVVIEKIGRFLDPIVVVRDDGRYLTPNGNHRLQALKKLGVKSIVALLVPDPAVAFKILALNTEKAHNLREKSLETIRMARALAKTSDGSEESYAFEFEQPAFLTLGVGYEQRPRLSGGAYQSILRRIDEFLGDPIAKAMKERERRGKKILKLDDAVGAAVEKLKARGLTSPYLKPFVVARVNYTRFSKATSFDFDETLDKIIGNAQKFNVDRVKQEDVAKVGGAAPDDE
;
A
#
# COMPACT_ATOMS: atom_id res chain seq x y z
N MET A 1 22.89 -3.43 15.50
CA MET A 1 21.46 -3.78 15.62
C MET A 1 21.03 -3.65 17.07
N PRO A 2 20.06 -2.80 17.43
CA PRO A 2 19.24 -3.12 18.58
C PRO A 2 18.65 -4.53 18.33
N PRO A 3 18.61 -5.41 19.33
CA PRO A 3 18.15 -6.77 19.15
C PRO A 3 16.79 -6.73 18.45
N ARG A 4 16.61 -7.51 17.37
CA ARG A 4 15.29 -7.75 16.79
C ARG A 4 14.39 -8.11 17.95
N LYS A 5 13.48 -7.19 18.35
CA LYS A 5 12.47 -7.49 19.36
C LYS A 5 11.84 -8.79 18.90
N LYS A 6 12.02 -9.87 19.67
CA LYS A 6 11.36 -11.16 19.40
C LYS A 6 9.91 -10.80 19.12
N ALA A 7 9.40 -11.17 17.93
CA ALA A 7 8.00 -10.97 17.62
C ALA A 7 7.23 -11.56 18.79
N VAL A 8 6.59 -10.69 19.59
CA VAL A 8 5.84 -11.12 20.76
C VAL A 8 4.73 -11.96 20.18
N ARG A 9 4.87 -13.28 20.26
CA ARG A 9 3.88 -14.21 19.77
C ARG A 9 2.61 -13.84 20.52
N ARG A 10 1.63 -13.29 19.78
CA ARG A 10 0.38 -12.81 20.36
C ARG A 10 -0.16 -13.94 21.23
N LYS A 11 -0.37 -13.70 22.54
CA LYS A 11 -0.94 -14.71 23.43
C LYS A 11 -2.19 -15.24 22.76
N LYS A 12 -2.30 -16.56 22.66
CA LYS A 12 -3.45 -17.21 22.01
C LYS A 12 -4.69 -16.78 22.78
N VAL A 13 -5.52 -15.97 22.14
CA VAL A 13 -6.77 -15.46 22.72
C VAL A 13 -7.78 -16.60 22.66
N ALA A 14 -8.59 -16.74 23.71
CA ALA A 14 -9.65 -17.75 23.71
C ALA A 14 -10.68 -17.41 22.61
N PRO A 15 -11.23 -18.42 21.90
CA PRO A 15 -12.33 -18.17 20.97
C PRO A 15 -13.49 -17.45 21.65
N SER A 16 -14.15 -16.53 20.94
CA SER A 16 -15.32 -15.78 21.42
C SER A 16 -15.10 -14.98 22.71
N SER A 17 -13.86 -14.54 23.00
CA SER A 17 -13.51 -13.88 24.27
C SER A 17 -13.13 -12.41 24.17
N VAL A 18 -13.27 -11.78 23.00
CA VAL A 18 -12.89 -10.37 22.78
C VAL A 18 -14.01 -9.65 22.06
N GLY A 19 -14.25 -8.41 22.49
CA GLY A 19 -15.19 -7.50 21.84
C GLY A 19 -16.62 -7.68 22.33
N LEU A 20 -17.56 -7.17 21.54
CA LEU A 20 -18.98 -7.15 21.85
C LEU A 20 -19.67 -8.42 21.34
N SER A 21 -20.66 -8.89 22.09
CA SER A 21 -21.63 -9.87 21.61
C SER A 21 -22.51 -9.28 20.49
N PRO A 22 -23.15 -10.11 19.65
CA PRO A 22 -24.04 -9.63 18.61
C PRO A 22 -25.16 -8.71 19.13
N SER A 23 -25.71 -8.96 20.31
CA SER A 23 -26.73 -8.09 20.92
C SER A 23 -26.17 -6.74 21.34
N GLU A 24 -24.94 -6.70 21.87
CA GLU A 24 -24.31 -5.47 22.32
C GLU A 24 -23.94 -4.55 21.15
N THR A 25 -23.72 -5.10 19.94
CA THR A 25 -23.47 -4.28 18.74
C THR A 25 -24.63 -3.34 18.39
N LYS A 26 -25.85 -3.60 18.86
CA LYS A 26 -27.02 -2.75 18.58
C LYS A 26 -27.01 -1.42 19.34
N ASN A 27 -26.23 -1.32 20.42
CA ASN A 27 -26.27 -0.19 21.34
C ASN A 27 -25.35 0.97 20.90
N ALA A 28 -25.47 1.38 19.63
CA ALA A 28 -24.65 2.45 19.06
C ALA A 28 -25.33 3.81 19.22
N GLY A 29 -24.62 4.76 19.82
CA GLY A 29 -25.10 6.11 20.08
C GLY A 29 -23.97 7.04 20.50
N GLY A 30 -24.33 8.27 20.85
CA GLY A 30 -23.38 9.31 21.26
C GLY A 30 -23.49 10.54 20.37
N ASP A 31 -23.15 11.70 20.94
CA ASP A 31 -23.37 13.01 20.33
C ASP A 31 -22.66 13.18 18.97
N GLU A 32 -21.48 12.59 18.83
CA GLU A 32 -20.71 12.59 17.58
C GLU A 32 -21.45 11.80 16.48
N LEU A 33 -21.95 10.61 16.81
CA LEU A 33 -22.70 9.76 15.90
C LEU A 33 -24.04 10.41 15.51
N ASP A 34 -24.71 11.07 16.46
CA ASP A 34 -25.94 11.82 16.21
C ASP A 34 -25.72 13.03 15.30
N THR A 35 -24.61 13.74 15.50
CA THR A 35 -24.22 14.86 14.64
C THR A 35 -23.90 14.37 13.24
N LEU A 36 -23.18 13.26 13.12
CA LEU A 36 -22.86 12.65 11.83
C LEU A 36 -24.12 12.17 11.10
N ALA A 37 -25.06 11.55 11.82
CA ALA A 37 -26.34 11.13 11.28
C ALA A 37 -27.17 12.31 10.75
N ARG A 38 -27.25 13.42 11.51
CA ARG A 38 -27.91 14.65 11.02
C ARG A 38 -27.21 15.22 9.79
N GLY A 39 -25.87 15.16 9.76
CA GLY A 39 -25.09 15.57 8.59
C GLY A 39 -25.46 14.77 7.35
N VAL A 40 -25.61 13.44 7.48
CA VAL A 40 -26.06 12.56 6.38
C VAL A 40 -27.41 12.98 5.81
N GLU A 41 -28.40 13.19 6.67
CA GLU A 41 -29.74 13.61 6.23
C GLU A 41 -29.71 15.01 5.57
N THR A 42 -28.95 15.94 6.15
CA THR A 42 -28.79 17.30 5.61
C THR A 42 -28.13 17.29 4.22
N ASP A 43 -27.23 16.34 3.98
CA ASP A 43 -26.56 16.17 2.69
C ASP A 43 -27.41 15.48 1.62
N GLY A 44 -28.65 15.10 1.96
CA GLY A 44 -29.56 14.37 1.08
C GLY A 44 -29.31 12.86 1.06
N GLY A 45 -28.53 12.33 2.01
CA GLY A 45 -28.42 10.90 2.27
C GLY A 45 -29.52 10.40 3.20
N ALA A 46 -29.44 9.11 3.54
CA ALA A 46 -30.34 8.46 4.48
C ALA A 46 -29.56 7.54 5.42
N VAL A 47 -29.80 7.66 6.74
CA VAL A 47 -29.26 6.73 7.73
C VAL A 47 -30.10 5.46 7.76
N LEU A 48 -29.49 4.34 7.35
CA LEU A 48 -30.14 3.03 7.24
C LEU A 48 -30.04 2.22 8.54
N GLY A 49 -29.01 2.49 9.35
CA GLY A 49 -28.81 1.81 10.62
C GLY A 49 -27.58 2.30 11.37
N ARG A 50 -27.47 1.90 12.63
CA ARG A 50 -26.35 2.21 13.52
C ARG A 50 -25.91 0.95 14.25
N TYR A 51 -24.62 0.77 14.43
CA TYR A 51 -24.09 -0.36 15.21
C TYR A 51 -22.68 -0.04 15.73
N ASN A 52 -22.28 -0.72 16.81
CA ASN A 52 -20.91 -0.69 17.32
C ASN A 52 -20.11 -1.80 16.67
N ASP A 53 -18.90 -1.51 16.23
CA ASP A 53 -17.99 -2.51 15.68
C ASP A 53 -17.76 -3.63 16.72
N PRO A 54 -17.80 -4.90 16.32
CA PRO A 54 -17.79 -6.00 17.27
C PRO A 54 -16.45 -6.17 17.99
N PHE A 55 -15.37 -5.53 17.54
CA PHE A 55 -14.05 -5.70 18.13
C PHE A 55 -13.72 -4.59 19.13
N GLY A 56 -13.78 -3.33 18.69
CA GLY A 56 -13.43 -2.14 19.46
C GLY A 56 -14.61 -1.41 20.10
N GLY A 57 -15.85 -1.81 19.78
CA GLY A 57 -17.07 -1.16 20.25
C GLY A 57 -17.29 0.25 19.71
N GLN A 58 -16.57 0.65 18.66
CA GLN A 58 -16.65 1.98 18.06
C GLN A 58 -17.94 2.12 17.25
N PRO A 59 -18.68 3.22 17.42
CA PRO A 59 -19.95 3.41 16.73
C PRO A 59 -19.76 3.71 15.24
N LEU A 60 -20.63 3.13 14.41
CA LEU A 60 -20.65 3.27 12.95
C LEU A 60 -22.07 3.50 12.45
N LEU A 61 -22.18 4.16 11.29
CA LEU A 61 -23.44 4.32 10.55
C LEU A 61 -23.43 3.46 9.29
N LEU A 62 -24.55 2.80 9.00
CA LEU A 62 -24.86 2.32 7.66
C LEU A 62 -25.73 3.39 7.00
N ALA A 63 -25.31 3.92 5.86
CA ALA A 63 -25.98 5.02 5.19
C ALA A 63 -26.11 4.79 3.68
N GLY A 64 -27.21 5.28 3.10
CA GLY A 64 -27.34 5.49 1.66
C GLY A 64 -26.93 6.92 1.33
N LEU A 65 -25.93 7.10 0.49
CA LEU A 65 -25.37 8.41 0.17
C LEU A 65 -25.63 8.78 -1.30
N PRO A 66 -25.90 10.06 -1.64
CA PRO A 66 -25.92 10.53 -3.01
C PRO A 66 -24.58 10.24 -3.70
N ILE A 67 -24.61 9.56 -4.84
CA ILE A 67 -23.36 9.04 -5.45
C ILE A 67 -22.41 10.16 -5.91
N ASP A 68 -22.96 11.33 -6.21
CA ASP A 68 -22.25 12.53 -6.64
C ASP A 68 -21.49 13.21 -5.51
N ARG A 69 -21.88 12.97 -4.25
CA ARG A 69 -21.16 13.44 -3.06
C ARG A 69 -20.06 12.50 -2.57
N VAL A 70 -19.91 11.33 -3.19
CA VAL A 70 -18.88 10.34 -2.81
C VAL A 70 -17.69 10.38 -3.77
N GLU A 71 -16.50 10.56 -3.21
CA GLU A 71 -15.22 10.67 -3.92
C GLU A 71 -14.18 9.72 -3.31
N PRO A 72 -13.23 9.19 -4.10
CA PRO A 72 -12.11 8.46 -3.53
C PRO A 72 -11.23 9.37 -2.67
N THR A 73 -10.56 8.81 -1.66
CA THR A 73 -9.54 9.58 -0.94
C THR A 73 -8.39 10.00 -1.88
N PRO A 74 -7.77 11.18 -1.69
CA PRO A 74 -6.78 11.72 -2.63
C PRO A 74 -5.52 10.86 -2.85
N TYR A 75 -5.21 9.95 -1.93
CA TYR A 75 -4.02 9.10 -1.97
C TYR A 75 -4.26 7.73 -2.62
N GLN A 76 -5.51 7.37 -2.91
CA GLN A 76 -5.80 6.07 -3.50
C GLN A 76 -5.22 5.90 -4.90
N ARG A 77 -4.95 4.64 -5.23
CA ARG A 77 -4.63 4.23 -6.59
C ARG A 77 -5.82 4.48 -7.53
N ASP A 78 -5.53 4.72 -8.80
CA ASP A 78 -6.56 4.73 -9.84
C ASP A 78 -7.22 3.35 -9.97
N PRO A 79 -8.55 3.29 -10.10
CA PRO A 79 -9.25 2.05 -10.27
C PRO A 79 -8.87 1.40 -11.61
N SER A 80 -8.71 0.08 -11.62
CA SER A 80 -8.45 -0.65 -12.85
C SER A 80 -9.72 -0.74 -13.67
N ASP A 81 -9.70 -0.23 -14.90
CA ASP A 81 -10.86 -0.28 -15.81
C ASP A 81 -11.37 -1.70 -16.04
N ALA A 82 -10.47 -2.69 -16.11
CA ALA A 82 -10.85 -4.10 -16.27
C ALA A 82 -11.65 -4.62 -15.05
N HIS A 83 -11.21 -4.29 -13.83
CA HIS A 83 -11.95 -4.66 -12.62
C HIS A 83 -13.28 -3.92 -12.51
N VAL A 84 -13.31 -2.63 -12.85
CA VAL A 84 -14.55 -1.83 -12.86
C VAL A 84 -15.56 -2.43 -13.83
N LYS A 85 -15.17 -2.72 -15.08
CA LYS A 85 -16.06 -3.37 -16.07
C LYS A 85 -16.58 -4.71 -15.58
N ARG A 86 -15.72 -5.54 -14.97
CA ARG A 86 -16.15 -6.83 -14.42
C ARG A 86 -17.18 -6.66 -13.29
N LEU A 87 -16.97 -5.71 -12.38
CA LEU A 87 -17.92 -5.41 -11.31
C LEU A 87 -19.26 -4.95 -11.88
N MET A 88 -19.27 -4.07 -12.88
CA MET A 88 -20.49 -3.62 -13.55
C MET A 88 -21.30 -4.81 -14.07
N VAL A 89 -20.66 -5.70 -14.86
CA VAL A 89 -21.32 -6.89 -15.43
C VAL A 89 -21.92 -7.79 -14.35
N VAL A 90 -21.18 -8.01 -13.25
CA VAL A 90 -21.66 -8.87 -12.16
C VAL A 90 -22.84 -8.22 -11.42
N ILE A 91 -22.76 -6.92 -11.13
CA ILE A 91 -23.84 -6.17 -10.46
C ILE A 91 -25.11 -6.18 -11.32
N GLU A 92 -25.00 -5.90 -12.63
CA GLU A 92 -26.14 -5.94 -13.54
C GLU A 92 -26.74 -7.34 -13.64
N LYS A 93 -25.89 -8.38 -13.77
CA LYS A 93 -26.35 -9.77 -13.89
C LYS A 93 -27.06 -10.27 -12.64
N ILE A 94 -26.58 -9.91 -11.45
CA ILE A 94 -27.16 -10.34 -10.18
C ILE A 94 -28.31 -9.40 -9.75
N GLY A 95 -28.31 -8.15 -10.21
CA GLY A 95 -29.26 -7.12 -9.81
C GLY A 95 -29.09 -6.67 -8.36
N ARG A 96 -27.89 -6.85 -7.77
CA ARG A 96 -27.63 -6.55 -6.36
C ARG A 96 -26.25 -5.93 -6.14
N PHE A 97 -26.19 -4.97 -5.23
CA PHE A 97 -24.97 -4.44 -4.64
C PHE A 97 -24.91 -4.88 -3.17
N LEU A 98 -24.00 -5.80 -2.85
CA LEU A 98 -24.01 -6.52 -1.56
C LEU A 98 -22.93 -6.07 -0.58
N ASP A 99 -21.93 -5.32 -1.06
CA ASP A 99 -20.73 -4.99 -0.30
C ASP A 99 -20.59 -3.46 -0.20
N PRO A 100 -21.12 -2.84 0.89
CA PRO A 100 -21.03 -1.41 1.13
C PRO A 100 -19.59 -0.90 1.13
N ILE A 101 -19.38 0.30 0.59
CA ILE A 101 -18.06 0.96 0.66
C ILE A 101 -17.82 1.53 2.05
N VAL A 102 -16.56 1.77 2.43
CA VAL A 102 -16.22 2.50 3.67
C VAL A 102 -16.02 3.96 3.32
N VAL A 103 -16.56 4.87 4.13
CA VAL A 103 -16.47 6.33 3.94
C VAL A 103 -16.22 7.07 5.25
N VAL A 104 -15.59 8.24 5.13
CA VAL A 104 -15.57 9.30 6.14
C VAL A 104 -16.24 10.54 5.57
N ARG A 105 -16.92 11.33 6.41
CA ARG A 105 -17.54 12.59 5.99
C ARG A 105 -16.55 13.74 6.19
N ASP A 106 -16.38 14.56 5.18
CA ASP A 106 -15.52 15.74 5.17
C ASP A 106 -16.27 16.89 4.47
N ASP A 107 -16.65 17.91 5.24
CA ASP A 107 -17.35 19.12 4.76
C ASP A 107 -18.50 18.86 3.75
N GLY A 108 -19.44 17.99 4.10
CA GLY A 108 -20.60 17.65 3.25
C GLY A 108 -20.30 16.76 2.04
N ARG A 109 -19.04 16.35 1.87
CA ARG A 109 -18.59 15.28 0.96
C ARG A 109 -18.25 14.01 1.74
N TYR A 110 -18.15 12.92 1.01
CA TYR A 110 -17.80 11.61 1.57
C TYR A 110 -16.60 11.04 0.84
N LEU A 111 -15.50 10.87 1.58
CA LEU A 111 -14.29 10.30 1.04
C LEU A 111 -14.30 8.81 1.32
N THR A 112 -14.25 7.99 0.27
CA THR A 112 -14.15 6.53 0.40
C THR A 112 -12.69 6.11 0.44
N PRO A 113 -12.14 5.66 1.60
CA PRO A 113 -10.82 5.03 1.71
C PRO A 113 -10.79 3.56 1.24
N ASN A 114 -11.94 2.89 1.18
CA ASN A 114 -12.07 1.54 0.62
C ASN A 114 -13.38 1.40 -0.15
N GLY A 115 -13.26 1.02 -1.41
CA GLY A 115 -14.41 0.78 -2.28
C GLY A 115 -14.37 1.51 -3.61
N ASN A 116 -13.27 2.18 -3.97
CA ASN A 116 -13.23 3.00 -5.20
C ASN A 116 -13.58 2.22 -6.49
N HIS A 117 -13.19 0.95 -6.65
CA HIS A 117 -13.64 0.14 -7.80
C HIS A 117 -15.17 -0.04 -7.83
N ARG A 118 -15.80 -0.21 -6.66
CA ARG A 118 -17.25 -0.32 -6.49
C ARG A 118 -17.93 1.02 -6.75
N LEU A 119 -17.38 2.11 -6.22
CA LEU A 119 -17.83 3.48 -6.48
C LEU A 119 -17.83 3.80 -7.98
N GLN A 120 -16.71 3.55 -8.68
CA GLN A 120 -16.64 3.82 -10.12
C GLN A 120 -17.57 2.92 -10.94
N ALA A 121 -17.72 1.66 -10.57
CA ALA A 121 -18.67 0.76 -11.23
C ALA A 121 -20.09 1.31 -11.11
N LEU A 122 -20.52 1.69 -9.90
CA LEU A 122 -21.83 2.25 -9.66
C LEU A 122 -22.04 3.62 -10.33
N LYS A 123 -21.02 4.49 -10.36
CA LYS A 123 -21.06 5.74 -11.13
C LYS A 123 -21.29 5.48 -12.62
N LYS A 124 -20.57 4.52 -13.22
CA LYS A 124 -20.74 4.13 -14.63
C LYS A 124 -22.09 3.46 -14.91
N LEU A 125 -22.67 2.79 -13.92
CA LEU A 125 -24.03 2.22 -13.99
C LEU A 125 -25.14 3.26 -13.77
N GLY A 126 -24.81 4.50 -13.42
CA GLY A 126 -25.80 5.58 -13.28
C GLY A 126 -26.75 5.44 -12.09
N VAL A 127 -26.33 4.75 -11.02
CA VAL A 127 -27.17 4.65 -9.81
C VAL A 127 -27.27 6.01 -9.12
N LYS A 128 -28.38 6.27 -8.42
CA LYS A 128 -28.61 7.54 -7.70
C LYS A 128 -27.88 7.61 -6.36
N SER A 129 -27.72 6.47 -5.70
CA SER A 129 -27.14 6.38 -4.36
C SER A 129 -26.26 5.14 -4.21
N ILE A 130 -25.40 5.18 -3.19
CA ILE A 130 -24.49 4.09 -2.83
C ILE A 130 -24.59 3.82 -1.33
N VAL A 131 -24.65 2.53 -0.96
CA VAL A 131 -24.66 2.12 0.45
C VAL A 131 -23.22 2.12 0.98
N ALA A 132 -23.03 2.72 2.15
CA ALA A 132 -21.73 2.90 2.77
C ALA A 132 -21.75 2.66 4.28
N LEU A 133 -20.63 2.14 4.80
CA LEU A 133 -20.27 2.16 6.21
C LEU A 133 -19.53 3.48 6.49
N LEU A 134 -20.19 4.37 7.21
CA LEU A 134 -19.69 5.69 7.54
C LEU A 134 -19.04 5.66 8.93
N VAL A 135 -17.74 5.96 8.93
CA VAL A 135 -16.87 5.98 10.11
C VAL A 135 -16.80 7.42 10.65
N PRO A 136 -17.07 7.66 11.95
CA PRO A 136 -16.94 8.99 12.54
C PRO A 136 -15.51 9.54 12.52
N ASP A 137 -14.52 8.71 12.90
CA ASP A 137 -13.11 9.12 13.00
C ASP A 137 -12.46 9.32 11.62
N PRO A 138 -12.11 10.56 11.22
CA PRO A 138 -11.46 10.83 9.94
C PRO A 138 -10.06 10.21 9.85
N ALA A 139 -9.38 9.97 10.99
CA ALA A 139 -8.05 9.36 11.01
C ALA A 139 -8.06 7.91 10.51
N VAL A 140 -9.21 7.23 10.58
CA VAL A 140 -9.38 5.87 10.04
C VAL A 140 -9.16 5.84 8.53
N ALA A 141 -9.42 6.93 7.80
CA ALA A 141 -9.16 7.00 6.37
C ALA A 141 -7.70 6.66 6.03
N PHE A 142 -6.74 7.12 6.84
CA PHE A 142 -5.31 6.82 6.68
C PHE A 142 -4.94 5.38 7.07
N LYS A 143 -5.69 4.77 7.99
CA LYS A 143 -5.43 3.42 8.53
C LYS A 143 -6.01 2.31 7.66
N ILE A 144 -6.98 2.61 6.80
CA ILE A 144 -7.69 1.62 5.98
C ILE A 144 -6.78 0.95 4.95
N LEU A 145 -5.65 1.56 4.62
CA LEU A 145 -4.59 0.92 3.86
C LEU A 145 -4.05 -0.37 4.49
N ALA A 146 -3.86 -0.35 5.81
CA ALA A 146 -3.47 -1.53 6.58
C ALA A 146 -4.60 -2.58 6.67
N LEU A 147 -5.85 -2.19 6.38
CA LEU A 147 -7.04 -3.05 6.46
C LEU A 147 -7.39 -3.73 5.11
N ASN A 148 -6.81 -3.30 3.99
CA ASN A 148 -6.96 -3.95 2.68
C ASN A 148 -6.13 -5.25 2.58
N THR A 149 -6.39 -6.22 3.46
CA THR A 149 -5.65 -7.49 3.54
C THR A 149 -6.17 -8.57 2.57
N GLU A 150 -7.39 -8.43 2.04
CA GLU A 150 -8.03 -9.44 1.17
C GLU A 150 -7.50 -9.47 -0.26
N LYS A 151 -6.95 -8.35 -0.76
CA LYS A 151 -6.22 -8.30 -2.03
C LYS A 151 -4.87 -7.66 -1.79
N ALA A 152 -3.87 -8.50 -1.51
CA ALA A 152 -2.50 -8.03 -1.33
C ALA A 152 -2.09 -7.14 -2.52
N HIS A 153 -1.99 -5.84 -2.25
CA HIS A 153 -1.49 -4.87 -3.23
C HIS A 153 -0.12 -5.32 -3.71
N ASN A 154 0.09 -5.31 -5.03
CA ASN A 154 1.42 -5.56 -5.56
C ASN A 154 2.37 -4.45 -5.10
N LEU A 155 3.67 -4.73 -5.08
CA LEU A 155 4.70 -3.83 -4.57
C LEU A 155 4.58 -2.40 -5.11
N ARG A 156 4.27 -2.24 -6.40
CA ARG A 156 4.15 -0.94 -7.05
C ARG A 156 3.01 -0.12 -6.47
N GLU A 157 1.85 -0.74 -6.30
CA GLU A 157 0.68 -0.08 -5.73
C GLU A 157 0.93 0.34 -4.29
N LYS A 158 1.43 -0.57 -3.45
CA LYS A 158 1.82 -0.23 -2.07
C LYS A 158 2.76 0.97 -2.03
N SER A 159 3.82 0.92 -2.83
CA SER A 159 4.83 1.98 -2.86
C SER A 159 4.26 3.34 -3.30
N LEU A 160 3.44 3.36 -4.35
CA LEU A 160 2.82 4.60 -4.87
C LEU A 160 1.83 5.20 -3.87
N GLU A 161 1.08 4.37 -3.18
CA GLU A 161 0.11 4.83 -2.20
C GLU A 161 0.79 5.35 -0.94
N THR A 162 1.79 4.61 -0.42
CA THR A 162 2.60 5.05 0.72
C THR A 162 3.29 6.38 0.46
N ILE A 163 3.89 6.60 -0.72
CA ILE A 163 4.56 7.89 -1.01
C ILE A 163 3.57 9.05 -1.17
N ARG A 164 2.38 8.80 -1.75
CA ARG A 164 1.32 9.82 -1.84
C ARG A 164 0.82 10.23 -0.46
N MET A 165 0.61 9.26 0.43
CA MET A 165 0.26 9.51 1.82
C MET A 165 1.34 10.33 2.52
N ALA A 166 2.61 9.93 2.41
CA ALA A 166 3.72 10.65 3.02
C ALA A 166 3.84 12.10 2.52
N ARG A 167 3.60 12.36 1.23
CA ARG A 167 3.54 13.71 0.67
C ARG A 167 2.37 14.53 1.19
N ALA A 168 1.22 13.92 1.47
CA ALA A 168 0.08 14.59 2.07
C ALA A 168 0.37 14.96 3.53
N LEU A 169 0.87 14.00 4.31
CA LEU A 169 1.28 14.21 5.71
C LEU A 169 2.37 15.28 5.83
N ALA A 170 3.32 15.33 4.89
CA ALA A 170 4.36 16.36 4.82
C ALA A 170 3.83 17.80 4.69
N LYS A 171 2.56 17.99 4.31
CA LYS A 171 1.92 19.31 4.22
C LYS A 171 1.15 19.69 5.48
N THR A 172 0.77 18.71 6.29
CA THR A 172 -0.24 18.89 7.36
C THR A 172 0.23 18.43 8.74
N SER A 173 1.37 17.76 8.84
CA SER A 173 1.88 17.19 10.09
C SER A 173 3.36 17.53 10.32
N ASP A 174 3.68 17.81 11.58
CA ASP A 174 5.04 18.00 12.09
C ASP A 174 5.64 16.70 12.69
N GLY A 175 4.90 15.58 12.65
CA GLY A 175 5.35 14.29 13.17
C GLY A 175 6.58 13.73 12.45
N SER A 176 7.39 12.92 13.14
CA SER A 176 8.50 12.19 12.52
C SER A 176 8.00 11.11 11.57
N GLU A 177 8.76 10.76 10.54
CA GLU A 177 8.37 9.70 9.61
C GLU A 177 8.15 8.35 10.31
N GLU A 178 8.98 8.02 11.30
CA GLU A 178 8.84 6.79 12.11
C GLU A 178 7.54 6.71 12.92
N SER A 179 6.91 7.85 13.24
CA SER A 179 5.62 7.86 13.94
C SER A 179 4.48 7.28 13.09
N TYR A 180 4.67 7.23 11.77
CA TYR A 180 3.76 6.67 10.78
C TYR A 180 4.16 5.27 10.29
N ALA A 181 5.03 4.58 11.03
CA ALA A 181 5.55 3.27 10.63
C ALA A 181 4.45 2.21 10.44
N PHE A 182 3.34 2.34 11.18
CA PHE A 182 2.19 1.43 11.05
C PHE A 182 1.49 1.64 9.71
N GLU A 183 1.23 2.89 9.33
CA GLU A 183 0.56 3.29 8.09
C GLU A 183 1.43 2.99 6.86
N PHE A 184 2.74 3.21 6.97
CA PHE A 184 3.67 3.01 5.85
C PHE A 184 4.07 1.56 5.63
N GLU A 185 3.83 0.67 6.59
CA GLU A 185 4.25 -0.75 6.66
C GLU A 185 5.77 -0.99 6.58
N GLN A 186 6.45 -0.50 5.55
CA GLN A 186 7.88 -0.69 5.28
C GLN A 186 8.52 0.60 4.72
N PRO A 187 9.71 1.00 5.19
CA PRO A 187 10.42 2.18 4.67
C PRO A 187 10.74 2.06 3.18
N ALA A 188 10.97 0.84 2.69
CA ALA A 188 11.21 0.56 1.28
C ALA A 188 10.07 1.03 0.35
N PHE A 189 8.82 1.08 0.83
CA PHE A 189 7.68 1.56 0.04
C PHE A 189 7.76 3.06 -0.23
N LEU A 190 8.27 3.85 0.72
CA LEU A 190 8.51 5.29 0.52
C LEU A 190 9.57 5.51 -0.57
N THR A 191 10.71 4.82 -0.45
CA THR A 191 11.83 4.97 -1.39
C THR A 191 11.46 4.46 -2.80
N LEU A 192 10.79 3.31 -2.91
CA LEU A 192 10.32 2.79 -4.18
C LEU A 192 9.19 3.63 -4.77
N GLY A 193 8.33 4.22 -3.94
CA GLY A 193 7.23 5.06 -4.37
C GLY A 193 7.73 6.25 -5.18
N VAL A 194 8.76 6.94 -4.68
CA VAL A 194 9.48 7.99 -5.43
C VAL A 194 9.99 7.46 -6.77
N GLY A 195 10.59 6.26 -6.76
CA GLY A 195 11.08 5.62 -7.98
C GLY A 195 9.97 5.36 -9.00
N TYR A 196 8.79 4.92 -8.57
CA TYR A 196 7.64 4.69 -9.44
C TYR A 196 6.96 5.97 -9.93
N GLU A 197 6.91 7.03 -9.11
CA GLU A 197 6.43 8.35 -9.54
C GLU A 197 7.26 8.88 -10.72
N GLN A 198 8.59 8.74 -10.64
CA GLN A 198 9.52 9.19 -11.68
C GLN A 198 9.59 8.21 -12.88
N ARG A 199 9.52 6.90 -12.62
CA ARG A 199 9.61 5.85 -13.65
C ARG A 199 8.52 4.80 -13.42
N PRO A 200 7.32 4.96 -14.04
CA PRO A 200 6.20 4.04 -13.85
C PRO A 200 6.50 2.57 -14.18
N ARG A 201 7.45 2.31 -15.07
CA ARG A 201 7.90 0.96 -15.49
C ARG A 201 9.13 0.45 -14.71
N LEU A 202 9.50 1.08 -13.59
CA LEU A 202 10.59 0.63 -12.73
C LEU A 202 10.37 -0.83 -12.30
N SER A 203 11.43 -1.64 -12.35
CA SER A 203 11.39 -3.03 -11.87
C SER A 203 11.63 -3.12 -10.37
N GLY A 204 10.84 -2.38 -9.56
CA GLY A 204 11.11 -2.18 -8.12
C GLY A 204 11.23 -3.47 -7.30
N GLY A 205 10.56 -4.55 -7.74
CA GLY A 205 10.65 -5.88 -7.11
C GLY A 205 12.06 -6.45 -7.06
N ALA A 206 12.92 -6.11 -8.03
CA ALA A 206 14.31 -6.54 -8.04
C ALA A 206 15.11 -5.93 -6.88
N TYR A 207 14.78 -4.70 -6.46
CA TYR A 207 15.54 -3.94 -5.47
C TYR A 207 14.98 -4.05 -4.04
N GLN A 208 13.76 -4.56 -3.87
CA GLN A 208 13.10 -4.63 -2.56
C GLN A 208 13.92 -5.43 -1.53
N SER A 209 14.58 -6.51 -1.95
CA SER A 209 15.42 -7.33 -1.06
C SER A 209 16.65 -6.58 -0.53
N ILE A 210 17.20 -5.64 -1.30
CA ILE A 210 18.28 -4.75 -0.87
C ILE A 210 17.72 -3.73 0.12
N LEU A 211 16.65 -3.04 -0.26
CA LEU A 211 16.03 -1.99 0.56
C LEU A 211 15.58 -2.51 1.92
N ARG A 212 15.01 -3.73 2.00
CA ARG A 212 14.64 -4.35 3.29
C ARG A 212 15.79 -4.51 4.28
N ARG A 213 17.04 -4.41 3.84
CA ARG A 213 18.23 -4.56 4.70
C ARG A 213 18.91 -3.24 5.05
N ILE A 214 18.64 -2.18 4.29
CA ILE A 214 19.41 -0.94 4.36
C ILE A 214 18.53 0.30 4.57
N ASP A 215 17.22 0.15 4.35
CA ASP A 215 16.27 1.24 4.43
C ASP A 215 15.51 1.15 5.76
N GLU A 216 15.49 2.26 6.48
CA GLU A 216 14.90 2.39 7.82
C GLU A 216 13.96 3.61 7.84
N PHE A 217 12.99 3.63 8.76
CA PHE A 217 12.19 4.82 9.01
C PHE A 217 13.06 5.93 9.61
N LEU A 218 12.78 7.17 9.22
CA LEU A 218 13.57 8.31 9.63
C LEU A 218 12.96 8.97 10.89
N GLY A 219 13.81 9.34 11.84
CA GLY A 219 13.40 10.15 13.00
C GLY A 219 13.16 11.63 12.67
N ASP A 220 13.48 12.05 11.44
CA ASP A 220 13.24 13.41 10.97
C ASP A 220 11.73 13.71 10.81
N PRO A 221 11.29 14.98 10.96
CA PRO A 221 9.94 15.41 10.60
C PRO A 221 9.59 14.98 9.17
N ILE A 222 8.36 14.54 8.93
CA ILE A 222 7.93 13.94 7.66
C ILE A 222 8.23 14.84 6.45
N ALA A 223 8.07 16.16 6.58
CA ALA A 223 8.42 17.11 5.53
C ALA A 223 9.91 17.11 5.16
N LYS A 224 10.81 16.90 6.12
CA LYS A 224 12.26 16.76 5.90
C LYS A 224 12.60 15.37 5.40
N ALA A 225 12.01 14.33 5.98
CA ALA A 225 12.18 12.94 5.56
C ALA A 225 11.84 12.74 4.08
N MET A 226 10.82 13.44 3.56
CA MET A 226 10.45 13.40 2.14
C MET A 226 11.60 13.79 1.19
N LYS A 227 12.44 14.76 1.57
CA LYS A 227 13.62 15.15 0.76
C LYS A 227 14.65 14.02 0.69
N GLU A 228 14.82 13.31 1.80
CA GLU A 228 15.70 12.15 1.87
C GLU A 228 15.12 10.98 1.05
N ARG A 229 13.80 10.73 1.12
CA ARG A 229 13.13 9.74 0.27
C ARG A 229 13.30 10.04 -1.23
N GLU A 230 13.23 11.31 -1.62
CA GLU A 230 13.50 11.73 -3.00
C GLU A 230 14.93 11.44 -3.44
N ARG A 231 15.92 11.70 -2.58
CA ARG A 231 17.34 11.41 -2.82
C ARG A 231 17.59 9.90 -2.93
N ARG A 232 17.06 9.11 -1.99
CA ARG A 232 17.15 7.65 -1.96
C ARG A 232 16.49 7.04 -3.21
N GLY A 233 15.31 7.53 -3.60
CA GLY A 233 14.62 7.09 -4.82
C GLY A 233 15.45 7.33 -6.09
N LYS A 234 16.08 8.51 -6.23
CA LYS A 234 17.01 8.79 -7.34
C LYS A 234 18.20 7.82 -7.35
N LYS A 235 18.71 7.41 -6.18
CA LYS A 235 19.81 6.44 -6.08
C LYS A 235 19.37 5.04 -6.54
N ILE A 236 18.13 4.64 -6.27
CA ILE A 236 17.54 3.42 -6.82
C ILE A 236 17.40 3.49 -8.35
N LEU A 237 17.00 4.64 -8.91
CA LEU A 237 16.95 4.80 -10.37
C LEU A 237 18.34 4.69 -11.01
N LYS A 238 19.38 5.26 -10.38
CA LYS A 238 20.77 5.08 -10.83
C LYS A 238 21.21 3.62 -10.83
N LEU A 239 20.82 2.86 -9.80
CA LEU A 239 21.06 1.42 -9.78
C LEU A 239 20.30 0.71 -10.91
N ASP A 240 19.05 1.09 -11.16
CA ASP A 240 18.24 0.50 -12.25
C ASP A 240 18.84 0.75 -13.62
N ASP A 241 19.44 1.92 -13.86
CA ASP A 241 20.14 2.25 -15.09
C ASP A 241 21.40 1.38 -15.26
N ALA A 242 22.22 1.25 -14.22
CA ALA A 242 23.42 0.41 -14.25
C ALA A 242 23.09 -1.07 -14.50
N VAL A 243 22.06 -1.58 -13.82
CA VAL A 243 21.56 -2.95 -14.02
C VAL A 243 20.95 -3.12 -15.40
N GLY A 244 20.20 -2.13 -15.90
CA GLY A 244 19.66 -2.12 -17.26
C GLY A 244 20.75 -2.25 -18.31
N ALA A 245 21.84 -1.48 -18.19
CA ALA A 245 22.99 -1.57 -19.10
C ALA A 245 23.63 -2.97 -19.09
N ALA A 246 23.75 -3.61 -17.92
CA ALA A 246 24.24 -4.98 -17.83
C ALA A 246 23.29 -5.99 -18.49
N VAL A 247 21.97 -5.83 -18.31
CA VAL A 247 20.95 -6.68 -18.92
C VAL A 247 20.96 -6.56 -20.45
N GLU A 248 21.08 -5.36 -21.00
CA GLU A 248 21.14 -5.18 -22.47
C GLU A 248 22.41 -5.81 -23.06
N LYS A 249 23.56 -5.74 -22.38
CA LYS A 249 24.76 -6.47 -22.78
C LYS A 249 24.58 -8.00 -22.75
N LEU A 250 23.84 -8.53 -21.77
CA LEU A 250 23.52 -9.96 -21.73
C LEU A 250 22.58 -10.37 -22.87
N LYS A 251 21.58 -9.55 -23.19
CA LYS A 251 20.69 -9.79 -24.34
C LYS A 251 21.42 -9.76 -25.67
N ALA A 252 22.35 -8.82 -25.85
CA ALA A 252 23.20 -8.75 -27.05
C ALA A 252 24.07 -10.00 -27.24
N ARG A 253 24.33 -10.76 -26.16
CA ARG A 253 25.02 -12.06 -26.19
C ARG A 253 24.07 -13.26 -26.37
N GLY A 254 22.80 -13.01 -26.69
CA GLY A 254 21.80 -14.05 -26.94
C GLY A 254 21.09 -14.59 -25.70
N LEU A 255 21.32 -14.03 -24.50
CA LEU A 255 20.57 -14.44 -23.31
C LEU A 255 19.19 -13.77 -23.34
N THR A 256 18.13 -14.58 -23.46
CA THR A 256 16.75 -14.11 -23.41
C THR A 256 16.03 -14.75 -22.25
N SER A 257 15.81 -14.01 -21.16
CA SER A 257 15.03 -14.46 -20.00
C SER A 257 14.35 -13.29 -19.30
N PRO A 258 13.10 -13.46 -18.82
CA PRO A 258 12.44 -12.45 -18.00
C PRO A 258 13.15 -12.22 -16.65
N TYR A 259 14.01 -13.16 -16.22
CA TYR A 259 14.74 -13.11 -14.95
C TYR A 259 16.11 -12.45 -15.04
N LEU A 260 16.54 -11.93 -16.19
CA LEU A 260 17.87 -11.33 -16.34
C LEU A 260 18.13 -10.18 -15.36
N LYS A 261 17.15 -9.29 -15.18
CA LYS A 261 17.28 -8.19 -14.23
C LYS A 261 17.38 -8.70 -12.78
N PRO A 262 16.44 -9.50 -12.25
CA PRO A 262 16.59 -10.13 -10.94
C PRO A 262 17.91 -10.88 -10.75
N PHE A 263 18.39 -11.60 -11.77
CA PHE A 263 19.67 -12.30 -11.76
C PHE A 263 20.85 -11.35 -11.57
N VAL A 264 20.93 -10.28 -12.37
CA VAL A 264 22.00 -9.27 -12.25
C VAL A 264 21.97 -8.64 -10.86
N VAL A 265 20.79 -8.23 -10.38
CA VAL A 265 20.64 -7.64 -9.04
C VAL A 265 21.13 -8.60 -7.96
N ALA A 266 20.73 -9.87 -8.02
CA ALA A 266 21.15 -10.88 -7.06
C ALA A 266 22.68 -11.06 -7.04
N ARG A 267 23.34 -10.93 -8.20
CA ARG A 267 24.79 -11.11 -8.32
C ARG A 267 25.61 -9.92 -7.81
N VAL A 268 25.08 -8.69 -7.97
CA VAL A 268 25.74 -7.46 -7.50
C VAL A 268 25.44 -7.17 -6.02
N ASN A 269 24.38 -7.75 -5.49
CA ASN A 269 23.96 -7.61 -4.10
C ASN A 269 24.84 -8.47 -3.16
N TYR A 270 25.90 -7.87 -2.62
CA TYR A 270 26.77 -8.53 -1.64
C TYR A 270 26.10 -8.70 -0.27
N THR A 271 25.10 -7.89 0.05
CA THR A 271 24.48 -7.90 1.39
C THR A 271 23.94 -9.28 1.69
N ARG A 272 23.36 -9.99 0.71
CA ARG A 272 22.75 -11.32 0.85
C ARG A 272 23.64 -12.35 1.55
N PHE A 273 24.96 -12.22 1.45
CA PHE A 273 25.93 -13.14 2.07
C PHE A 273 26.62 -12.57 3.31
N SER A 274 26.43 -11.28 3.59
CA SER A 274 27.05 -10.63 4.74
C SER A 274 26.30 -10.96 6.02
N LYS A 275 27.06 -11.34 7.06
CA LYS A 275 26.61 -11.53 8.45
C LYS A 275 26.45 -10.20 9.21
N ALA A 276 26.78 -9.07 8.59
CA ALA A 276 26.64 -7.77 9.22
C ALA A 276 25.18 -7.51 9.61
N THR A 277 25.01 -6.92 10.79
CA THR A 277 23.72 -6.70 11.43
C THR A 277 23.05 -5.42 10.93
N SER A 278 23.83 -4.42 10.54
CA SER A 278 23.36 -3.18 9.92
C SER A 278 24.23 -2.82 8.72
N PHE A 279 23.68 -2.00 7.84
CA PHE A 279 24.33 -1.49 6.64
C PHE A 279 24.01 -0.02 6.53
N ASP A 280 25.01 0.80 6.23
CA ASP A 280 24.74 2.17 5.81
C ASP A 280 24.06 2.17 4.43
N PHE A 281 23.03 3.00 4.28
CA PHE A 281 22.24 3.07 3.05
C PHE A 281 23.09 3.49 1.86
N ASP A 282 23.90 4.54 2.06
CA ASP A 282 24.62 5.18 0.97
C ASP A 282 25.82 4.34 0.54
N GLU A 283 26.65 3.91 1.48
CA GLU A 283 27.82 3.05 1.22
C GLU A 283 27.39 1.76 0.51
N THR A 284 26.29 1.16 0.97
CA THR A 284 25.80 -0.10 0.40
C THR A 284 25.30 0.08 -1.01
N LEU A 285 24.47 1.09 -1.29
CA LEU A 285 24.01 1.34 -2.66
C LEU A 285 25.14 1.76 -3.58
N ASP A 286 26.08 2.60 -3.14
CA ASP A 286 27.21 3.00 -3.98
C ASP A 286 28.07 1.80 -4.38
N LYS A 287 28.32 0.89 -3.43
CA LYS A 287 29.05 -0.35 -3.71
C LYS A 287 28.27 -1.27 -4.67
N ILE A 288 26.97 -1.42 -4.50
CA ILE A 288 26.13 -2.25 -5.39
C ILE A 288 26.05 -1.61 -6.80
N ILE A 289 25.91 -0.29 -6.90
CA ILE A 289 25.95 0.45 -8.18
C ILE A 289 27.31 0.23 -8.86
N GLY A 290 28.42 0.37 -8.14
CA GLY A 290 29.75 0.11 -8.66
C GLY A 290 29.93 -1.32 -9.17
N ASN A 291 29.37 -2.32 -8.46
CA ASN A 291 29.36 -3.70 -8.91
C ASN A 291 28.52 -3.91 -10.18
N ALA A 292 27.39 -3.22 -10.30
CA ALA A 292 26.54 -3.28 -11.50
C ALA A 292 27.22 -2.63 -12.71
N GLN A 293 27.91 -1.51 -12.53
CA GLN A 293 28.68 -0.85 -13.59
C GLN A 293 29.85 -1.72 -14.07
N LYS A 294 30.49 -2.45 -13.16
CA LYS A 294 31.61 -3.37 -13.45
C LYS A 294 31.15 -4.80 -13.74
N PHE A 295 29.86 -5.02 -14.00
CA PHE A 295 29.31 -6.36 -14.18
C PHE A 295 29.92 -7.05 -15.40
N ASN A 296 30.68 -8.11 -15.16
CA ASN A 296 31.32 -8.89 -16.20
C ASN A 296 30.31 -9.88 -16.81
N VAL A 297 29.80 -9.54 -17.99
CA VAL A 297 28.82 -10.37 -18.72
C VAL A 297 29.45 -11.66 -19.23
N ASP A 298 30.74 -11.69 -19.57
CA ASP A 298 31.40 -12.83 -20.21
C ASP A 298 31.39 -14.09 -19.33
N ARG A 299 31.31 -13.90 -18.01
CA ARG A 299 31.25 -14.98 -17.02
C ARG A 299 29.83 -15.52 -16.78
N VAL A 300 28.81 -15.01 -17.47
CA VAL A 300 27.42 -15.45 -17.30
C VAL A 300 27.06 -16.49 -18.36
N LYS A 301 26.61 -17.67 -17.91
CA LYS A 301 26.06 -18.73 -18.77
C LYS A 301 24.52 -18.76 -18.69
N GLN A 302 23.87 -19.33 -19.70
CA GLN A 302 22.41 -19.43 -19.76
C GLN A 302 21.83 -20.25 -18.59
N GLU A 303 22.53 -21.31 -18.18
CA GLU A 303 22.16 -22.16 -17.03
C GLU A 303 22.12 -21.39 -15.71
N ASP A 304 22.96 -20.37 -15.53
CA ASP A 304 23.00 -19.56 -14.31
C ASP A 304 21.73 -18.72 -14.15
N VAL A 305 21.14 -18.29 -15.28
CA VAL A 305 19.91 -17.49 -15.30
C VAL A 305 18.68 -18.36 -15.07
N ALA A 306 18.69 -19.61 -15.56
CA ALA A 306 17.59 -20.57 -15.37
C ALA A 306 17.36 -20.92 -13.89
N LYS A 307 18.43 -20.97 -13.09
CA LYS A 307 18.36 -21.24 -11.64
C LYS A 307 17.63 -20.16 -10.83
N VAL A 308 17.44 -18.96 -11.38
CA VAL A 308 16.71 -17.87 -10.71
C VAL A 308 15.18 -17.99 -10.91
N GLY A 309 14.74 -18.72 -11.94
CA GLY A 309 13.31 -18.93 -12.21
C GLY A 309 12.65 -20.08 -11.42
N GLY A 310 13.42 -20.82 -10.61
CA GLY A 310 12.97 -22.05 -9.94
C GLY A 310 12.94 -21.96 -8.42
N ALA A 311 11.81 -21.49 -7.89
CA ALA A 311 11.17 -22.01 -6.69
C ALA A 311 9.68 -21.64 -6.82
N ALA A 312 8.81 -22.64 -6.96
CA ALA A 312 7.39 -22.44 -6.73
C ALA A 312 7.24 -21.86 -5.31
N PRO A 313 6.30 -20.93 -5.06
CA PRO A 313 5.93 -20.62 -3.69
C PRO A 313 5.53 -21.95 -3.04
N ASP A 314 6.14 -22.29 -1.91
CA ASP A 314 5.53 -23.27 -1.02
C ASP A 314 4.13 -22.73 -0.70
N ASP A 315 3.12 -23.51 -1.08
CA ASP A 315 1.74 -23.28 -0.68
C ASP A 315 1.66 -23.38 0.85
N GLU A 316 1.54 -22.24 1.53
CA GLU A 316 0.93 -22.11 2.86
C GLU A 316 0.04 -20.85 2.92
#